data_AF-A0A196SMG3-F1
#
_entry.id   AF-A0A196SMG3-F1
#
_cell.length_a   1.000
_cell.length_b   1.000
_cell.length_c   1.000
_cell.angle_alpha   90.00
_cell.angle_beta   90.00
_cell.angle_gamma   90.00
#
_symmetry.space_group_name_H-M   'P 1'
#
loop_
_entity.id
_entity.type
_entity.pdbx_description
1 polymer ?
#
loop_
_entity_poly.entity_id
_entity_poly.type
_entity_poly.pdbx_seq_one_letter_code
_entity_poly.pdbx_strand_id
1 'polypeptide(L)'
;MWPILRTEDGFLSNFFDWQGLTDGIFGLGTATMNRFTNTFLESYQVNAYGFLLSGSDPHIELNELNETYARNIVWSDRMSTQSRFLSTTYMSIYDFSLCGVPLMGRFSSAYPATVSPASKCLAVPRQVFANMLGWLPLTCPKQKSDPKYSKHRSDPKNSELPETSHPQENLCWLSEDWKKDAFPTFEFSVNGNQRRIRLSLEQLVFRRDGRDYLCVLNGSDVNERLDHPLGEHGFVLGSMALQAFYVAVNATQGEVGLAPLEAVPESRANCLPRRRCFPGQTYHVTSNTCREPNCDAYYFMTLNERKHECRTHPIAIVLFWAIVAYYIFSEFNQFYHTNKNRKLLLQHFAQ
;
A
#
# COMPACT_ATOMS: atom_id res chain seq x y z
N MET A 1 3.80 -24.80 -36.41
CA MET A 1 5.25 -24.77 -36.16
C MET A 1 5.54 -23.39 -35.58
N TRP A 2 5.61 -23.28 -34.26
CA TRP A 2 5.62 -22.00 -33.54
C TRP A 2 7.01 -21.75 -32.95
N PRO A 3 7.49 -20.49 -32.91
CA PRO A 3 8.80 -20.19 -32.37
C PRO A 3 8.77 -20.29 -30.85
N ILE A 4 9.63 -21.16 -30.32
CA ILE A 4 10.02 -21.21 -28.92
C ILE A 4 10.84 -19.95 -28.64
N LEU A 5 10.29 -19.02 -27.87
CA LEU A 5 11.07 -17.91 -27.31
C LEU A 5 11.95 -18.49 -26.20
N ARG A 6 13.27 -18.58 -26.47
CA ARG A 6 14.29 -18.77 -25.43
C ARG A 6 14.22 -17.58 -24.47
N THR A 7 14.04 -17.88 -23.19
CA THR A 7 14.24 -16.92 -22.09
C THR A 7 15.72 -16.83 -21.76
N GLU A 8 16.34 -15.70 -22.12
CA GLU A 8 17.60 -15.25 -21.52
C GLU A 8 17.31 -14.60 -20.16
N ASP A 9 17.94 -15.18 -19.14
CA ASP A 9 18.46 -14.63 -17.89
C ASP A 9 17.58 -13.78 -16.95
N GLY A 10 17.29 -14.39 -15.79
CA GLY A 10 17.47 -13.73 -14.50
C GLY A 10 16.30 -12.93 -13.93
N PHE A 11 15.24 -13.58 -13.42
CA PHE A 11 14.43 -13.03 -12.30
C PHE A 11 13.38 -13.99 -11.73
N LEU A 12 12.95 -15.00 -12.51
CA LEU A 12 11.77 -15.82 -12.19
C LEU A 12 12.03 -17.06 -11.30
N SER A 13 13.29 -17.35 -10.96
CA SER A 13 13.70 -18.68 -10.48
C SER A 13 13.31 -19.04 -9.04
N ASN A 14 12.88 -18.09 -8.21
CA ASN A 14 12.68 -18.35 -6.77
C ASN A 14 11.23 -18.34 -6.28
N PHE A 15 10.25 -17.95 -7.10
CA PHE A 15 8.84 -17.92 -6.70
C PHE A 15 8.02 -19.11 -7.21
N PHE A 16 8.51 -19.76 -8.27
CA PHE A 16 7.81 -20.79 -9.02
C PHE A 16 8.84 -21.83 -9.49
N ASP A 17 9.11 -22.87 -8.70
CA ASP A 17 9.88 -24.04 -9.19
C ASP A 17 8.98 -24.94 -10.06
N TRP A 18 8.34 -24.32 -11.06
CA TRP A 18 7.61 -25.01 -12.13
C TRP A 18 8.50 -25.24 -13.35
N GLN A 19 9.68 -24.61 -13.38
CA GLN A 19 10.63 -24.68 -14.50
C GLN A 19 11.07 -26.12 -14.81
N GLY A 20 10.99 -27.04 -13.84
CA GLY A 20 11.25 -28.47 -14.05
C GLY A 20 10.03 -29.31 -14.49
N LEU A 21 8.81 -28.76 -14.48
CA LEU A 21 7.56 -29.52 -14.67
C LEU A 21 6.62 -28.94 -15.75
N THR A 22 6.93 -27.78 -16.32
CA THR A 22 6.07 -27.11 -17.30
C THR A 22 6.84 -26.71 -18.55
N ASP A 23 6.31 -27.04 -19.72
CA ASP A 23 6.89 -26.70 -21.03
C ASP A 23 6.51 -25.29 -21.52
N GLY A 24 5.75 -24.51 -20.75
CA GLY A 24 5.33 -23.17 -21.15
C GLY A 24 4.35 -22.50 -20.20
N ILE A 25 4.02 -21.25 -20.51
CA ILE A 25 3.07 -20.40 -19.77
C ILE A 25 1.87 -20.10 -20.68
N PHE A 26 0.66 -20.27 -20.15
CA PHE A 26 -0.57 -19.91 -20.83
C PHE A 26 -1.14 -18.60 -20.26
N GLY A 27 -1.15 -17.54 -21.07
CA GLY A 27 -1.63 -16.21 -20.67
C GLY A 27 -3.09 -15.98 -21.03
N LEU A 28 -3.93 -15.68 -20.03
CA LEU A 28 -5.37 -15.38 -20.17
C LEU A 28 -5.71 -13.88 -20.11
N GLY A 29 -4.72 -13.01 -20.32
CA GLY A 29 -4.89 -11.56 -20.25
C GLY A 29 -5.92 -11.02 -21.27
N THR A 30 -6.75 -10.08 -20.84
CA THR A 30 -7.71 -9.39 -21.72
C THR A 30 -6.98 -8.29 -22.48
N ALA A 31 -6.27 -8.65 -23.55
CA ALA A 31 -5.57 -7.67 -24.37
C ALA A 31 -6.58 -6.81 -25.15
N THR A 32 -6.81 -5.56 -24.71
CA THR A 32 -7.60 -4.56 -25.46
C THR A 32 -6.74 -3.66 -26.35
N MET A 33 -5.56 -4.13 -26.78
CA MET A 33 -4.70 -3.36 -27.67
C MET A 33 -5.01 -3.64 -29.14
N ASN A 34 -5.10 -2.58 -29.95
CA ASN A 34 -5.04 -2.60 -31.43
C ASN A 34 -3.77 -3.27 -32.02
N ARG A 35 -2.86 -3.81 -31.20
CA ARG A 35 -1.60 -4.46 -31.64
C ARG A 35 -1.51 -5.95 -31.32
N PHE A 36 -2.26 -6.43 -30.34
CA PHE A 36 -2.33 -7.85 -30.01
C PHE A 36 -3.77 -8.12 -29.63
N THR A 37 -4.56 -8.53 -30.61
CA THR A 37 -5.80 -9.22 -30.30
C THR A 37 -5.43 -10.49 -29.55
N ASN A 38 -6.10 -10.77 -28.43
CA ASN A 38 -5.96 -12.09 -27.81
C ASN A 38 -6.65 -13.07 -28.76
N THR A 39 -5.87 -13.59 -29.72
CA THR A 39 -6.36 -14.47 -30.79
C THR A 39 -7.11 -15.66 -30.22
N PHE A 40 -6.79 -16.12 -29.02
CA PHE A 40 -7.55 -17.15 -28.33
C PHE A 40 -8.97 -16.69 -28.00
N LEU A 41 -9.13 -15.56 -27.28
CA LEU A 41 -10.46 -15.06 -26.89
C LEU A 41 -11.31 -14.74 -28.11
N GLU A 42 -10.72 -14.15 -29.15
CA GLU A 42 -11.45 -13.83 -30.39
C GLU A 42 -11.80 -15.07 -31.22
N SER A 43 -10.85 -16.00 -31.41
CA SER A 43 -11.07 -17.19 -32.24
C SER A 43 -12.09 -18.14 -31.61
N TYR A 44 -12.10 -18.23 -30.29
CA TYR A 44 -13.03 -19.09 -29.54
C TYR A 44 -14.26 -18.34 -29.01
N GLN A 45 -14.43 -17.06 -29.38
CA GLN A 45 -15.55 -16.22 -28.94
C GLN A 45 -15.76 -16.27 -27.42
N VAL A 46 -14.67 -16.16 -26.67
CA VAL A 46 -14.69 -16.22 -25.21
C VAL A 46 -15.13 -14.86 -24.67
N ASN A 47 -16.38 -14.78 -24.23
CA ASN A 47 -17.01 -13.58 -23.67
C ASN A 47 -16.78 -13.45 -22.17
N ALA A 48 -16.65 -14.59 -21.48
CA ALA A 48 -16.36 -14.67 -20.06
C ALA A 48 -15.52 -15.91 -19.77
N TYR A 49 -14.77 -15.89 -18.69
CA TYR A 49 -14.11 -17.08 -18.16
C TYR A 49 -14.11 -17.07 -16.65
N GLY A 50 -14.15 -18.26 -16.07
CA GLY A 50 -14.05 -18.51 -14.64
C GLY A 50 -12.84 -19.37 -14.34
N PHE A 51 -12.27 -19.27 -13.15
CA PHE A 51 -11.28 -20.23 -12.71
C PHE A 51 -11.34 -20.47 -11.21
N LEU A 52 -11.01 -21.70 -10.86
CA LEU A 52 -10.95 -22.21 -9.51
C LEU A 52 -9.54 -22.78 -9.28
N LEU A 53 -8.80 -22.20 -8.33
CA LEU A 53 -7.42 -22.63 -8.03
C LEU A 53 -7.31 -23.63 -6.87
N SER A 54 -8.42 -23.88 -6.17
CA SER A 54 -8.46 -24.67 -4.94
C SER A 54 -9.54 -25.75 -5.01
N GLY A 55 -9.40 -26.79 -4.20
CA GLY A 55 -10.34 -27.92 -4.15
C GLY A 55 -9.83 -29.16 -4.86
N SER A 56 -10.70 -30.16 -5.00
CA SER A 56 -10.36 -31.46 -5.61
C SER A 56 -10.21 -31.41 -7.12
N ASP A 57 -10.73 -30.36 -7.77
CA ASP A 57 -10.74 -30.20 -9.22
C ASP A 57 -10.48 -28.74 -9.61
N PRO A 58 -9.22 -28.28 -9.65
CA PRO A 58 -8.87 -26.94 -10.11
C PRO A 58 -9.00 -26.88 -11.63
N HIS A 59 -9.81 -25.94 -12.12
CA HIS A 59 -10.13 -25.85 -13.55
C HIS A 59 -10.40 -24.41 -13.99
N ILE A 60 -10.46 -24.23 -15.31
CA ILE A 60 -10.83 -22.97 -15.97
C ILE A 60 -12.06 -23.26 -16.81
N GLU A 61 -13.10 -22.44 -16.64
CA GLU A 61 -14.35 -22.51 -17.38
C GLU A 61 -14.37 -21.36 -18.41
N LEU A 62 -14.81 -21.64 -19.63
CA LEU A 62 -14.91 -20.64 -20.69
C LEU A 62 -16.38 -20.50 -21.09
N ASN A 63 -16.85 -19.26 -21.19
CA ASN A 63 -18.21 -18.83 -21.54
C ASN A 63 -19.33 -19.22 -20.57
N GLU A 64 -19.31 -20.44 -20.03
CA GLU A 64 -20.31 -20.95 -19.10
C GLU A 64 -19.74 -20.95 -17.69
N LEU A 65 -20.08 -19.93 -16.90
CA LEU A 65 -19.68 -19.85 -15.50
C LEU A 65 -20.52 -20.82 -14.66
N ASN A 66 -19.88 -21.53 -13.74
CA ASN A 66 -20.51 -22.50 -12.85
C ASN A 66 -21.73 -21.90 -12.13
N GLU A 67 -22.92 -22.49 -12.33
CA GLU A 67 -24.16 -21.97 -11.72
C GLU A 67 -24.11 -21.96 -10.19
N THR A 68 -23.31 -22.85 -9.59
CA THR A 68 -23.12 -22.96 -8.14
C THR A 68 -22.52 -21.68 -7.58
N TYR A 69 -21.50 -21.16 -8.25
CA TYR A 69 -20.80 -19.94 -7.83
C TYR A 69 -21.46 -18.69 -8.41
N ALA A 70 -22.05 -18.77 -9.62
CA ALA A 70 -22.62 -17.66 -10.36
C ALA A 70 -23.58 -16.78 -9.54
N ARG A 71 -24.40 -17.38 -8.67
CA ARG A 71 -25.35 -16.66 -7.81
C ARG A 71 -24.69 -15.85 -6.69
N ASN A 72 -23.47 -16.21 -6.33
CA ASN A 72 -22.71 -15.62 -5.24
C ASN A 72 -21.58 -14.69 -5.72
N ILE A 73 -21.38 -14.56 -7.04
CA ILE A 73 -20.38 -13.66 -7.61
C ILE A 73 -20.71 -12.23 -7.24
N VAL A 74 -19.75 -11.55 -6.64
CA VAL A 74 -19.74 -10.11 -6.45
C VAL A 74 -18.93 -9.50 -7.57
N TRP A 75 -19.62 -8.87 -8.52
CA TRP A 75 -18.98 -8.19 -9.65
C TRP A 75 -18.44 -6.83 -9.25
N SER A 76 -17.23 -6.54 -9.73
CA SER A 76 -16.60 -5.23 -9.60
C SER A 76 -17.33 -4.17 -10.41
N ASP A 77 -17.01 -2.90 -10.14
CA ASP A 77 -17.38 -1.83 -11.07
C ASP A 77 -16.73 -2.08 -12.45
N ARG A 78 -17.42 -1.64 -13.51
CA ARG A 78 -16.93 -1.75 -14.88
C ARG A 78 -15.62 -0.99 -15.06
N MET A 79 -14.65 -1.66 -15.67
CA MET A 79 -13.41 -1.03 -16.11
C MET A 79 -13.73 0.14 -17.04
N SER A 80 -13.19 1.33 -16.73
CA SER A 80 -13.34 2.46 -17.64
C SER A 80 -12.57 2.18 -18.93
N THR A 81 -13.20 2.44 -20.07
CA THR A 81 -12.64 2.21 -21.41
C THR A 81 -11.41 3.07 -21.74
N GLN A 82 -10.91 3.86 -20.78
CA GLN A 82 -9.69 4.66 -20.89
C GLN A 82 -8.41 3.87 -20.55
N SER A 83 -8.52 2.69 -19.92
CA SER A 83 -7.37 1.83 -19.64
C SER A 83 -7.06 0.87 -20.79
N ARG A 84 -6.98 1.39 -22.03
CA ARG A 84 -6.77 0.58 -23.24
C ARG A 84 -5.34 0.01 -23.38
N PHE A 85 -4.49 0.25 -22.39
CA PHE A 85 -3.06 -0.11 -22.40
C PHE A 85 -2.72 -1.29 -21.47
N LEU A 86 -3.66 -1.78 -20.67
CA LEU A 86 -3.37 -2.85 -19.71
C LEU A 86 -3.69 -4.22 -20.31
N SER A 87 -2.70 -5.10 -20.34
CA SER A 87 -2.84 -6.53 -20.66
C SER A 87 -3.38 -7.35 -19.47
N THR A 88 -3.48 -6.73 -18.30
CA THR A 88 -3.84 -7.36 -17.02
C THR A 88 -5.28 -7.09 -16.64
N THR A 89 -5.97 -8.11 -16.17
CA THR A 89 -7.30 -7.99 -15.56
C THR A 89 -7.21 -7.18 -14.26
N TYR A 90 -7.82 -5.99 -14.24
CA TYR A 90 -7.78 -5.07 -13.10
C TYR A 90 -9.18 -4.71 -12.61
N MET A 91 -9.32 -4.41 -11.32
CA MET A 91 -10.55 -3.97 -10.69
C MET A 91 -10.24 -2.92 -9.64
N SER A 92 -11.27 -2.22 -9.16
CA SER A 92 -11.12 -1.35 -7.99
C SER A 92 -11.51 -2.10 -6.73
N ILE A 93 -10.76 -1.92 -5.66
CA ILE A 93 -11.18 -2.33 -4.31
C ILE A 93 -11.38 -1.11 -3.41
N TYR A 94 -12.33 -1.26 -2.48
CA TYR A 94 -12.83 -0.22 -1.60
C TYR A 94 -12.92 -0.76 -0.17
N ASP A 95 -12.99 0.15 0.80
CA ASP A 95 -13.33 -0.13 2.21
C ASP A 95 -12.53 -1.26 2.85
N PHE A 96 -11.27 -1.40 2.45
CA PHE A 96 -10.45 -2.49 2.95
C PHE A 96 -10.06 -2.28 4.41
N SER A 97 -10.27 -3.32 5.21
CA SER A 97 -10.12 -3.29 6.66
C SER A 97 -9.56 -4.58 7.21
N LEU A 98 -8.94 -4.48 8.37
CA LEU A 98 -8.36 -5.60 9.11
C LEU A 98 -8.59 -5.36 10.59
N CYS A 99 -8.88 -6.41 11.35
CA CYS A 99 -9.17 -6.29 12.79
C CYS A 99 -10.36 -5.35 13.09
N GLY A 100 -11.30 -5.20 12.15
CA GLY A 100 -12.43 -4.28 12.24
C GLY A 100 -12.06 -2.79 12.09
N VAL A 101 -10.86 -2.49 11.60
CA VAL A 101 -10.35 -1.13 11.44
C VAL A 101 -10.00 -0.85 9.96
N PRO A 102 -10.46 0.27 9.38
CA PRO A 102 -10.12 0.62 8.00
C PRO A 102 -8.63 0.94 7.89
N LEU A 103 -7.95 0.31 6.93
CA LEU A 103 -6.49 0.42 6.75
C LEU A 103 -6.03 1.68 6.00
N MET A 104 -6.97 2.54 5.58
CA MET A 104 -6.68 3.91 5.09
C MET A 104 -7.46 5.01 5.84
N GLY A 105 -8.05 4.67 6.98
CA GLY A 105 -8.82 5.63 7.78
C GLY A 105 -10.03 6.17 7.02
N ARG A 106 -10.18 7.49 6.95
CA ARG A 106 -11.32 8.18 6.30
C ARG A 106 -11.16 8.37 4.80
N PHE A 107 -9.98 8.07 4.27
CA PHE A 107 -9.67 8.16 2.85
C PHE A 107 -9.86 6.79 2.22
N SER A 108 -11.11 6.31 2.15
CA SER A 108 -11.46 5.11 1.39
C SER A 108 -11.69 5.54 -0.06
N SER A 109 -10.61 5.69 -0.82
CA SER A 109 -10.68 5.87 -2.27
C SER A 109 -10.72 4.51 -2.96
N ALA A 110 -11.18 4.50 -4.22
CA ALA A 110 -10.96 3.35 -5.10
C ALA A 110 -9.45 3.07 -5.20
N TYR A 111 -9.01 1.87 -4.81
CA TYR A 111 -7.62 1.43 -5.04
C TYR A 111 -7.59 0.41 -6.18
N PRO A 112 -6.67 0.53 -7.14
CA PRO A 112 -6.53 -0.46 -8.18
C PRO A 112 -6.08 -1.79 -7.58
N ALA A 113 -6.63 -2.89 -8.08
CA ALA A 113 -6.27 -4.25 -7.74
C ALA A 113 -6.19 -5.08 -9.02
N THR A 114 -5.29 -6.06 -9.06
CA THR A 114 -5.23 -7.03 -10.14
C THR A 114 -5.31 -8.46 -9.61
N VAL A 115 -5.84 -9.34 -10.44
CA VAL A 115 -5.90 -10.77 -10.19
C VAL A 115 -4.74 -11.41 -10.94
N SER A 116 -3.80 -12.01 -10.21
CA SER A 116 -2.59 -12.59 -10.82
C SER A 116 -2.30 -13.98 -10.26
N PRO A 117 -2.77 -15.06 -10.90
CA PRO A 117 -2.42 -16.42 -10.51
C PRO A 117 -0.91 -16.71 -10.67
N ALA A 118 -0.20 -15.89 -11.47
CA ALA A 118 1.24 -15.94 -11.64
C ALA A 118 2.03 -15.34 -10.47
N SER A 119 1.36 -14.67 -9.52
CA SER A 119 1.98 -14.22 -8.26
C SER A 119 1.51 -15.11 -7.11
N LYS A 120 2.36 -15.41 -6.14
CA LYS A 120 1.99 -16.32 -5.03
C LYS A 120 1.25 -15.59 -3.89
N CYS A 121 1.84 -14.51 -3.41
CA CYS A 121 1.38 -13.78 -2.23
C CYS A 121 0.39 -12.67 -2.56
N LEU A 122 -0.32 -12.21 -1.54
CA LEU A 122 -1.08 -10.97 -1.59
C LEU A 122 -0.11 -9.77 -1.56
N ALA A 123 -0.02 -9.00 -2.63
CA ALA A 123 0.73 -7.74 -2.60
C ALA A 123 -0.21 -6.60 -2.21
N VAL A 124 0.23 -5.75 -1.28
CA VAL A 124 -0.54 -4.59 -0.83
C VAL A 124 0.28 -3.31 -0.94
N PRO A 125 -0.35 -2.13 -1.10
CA PRO A 125 0.38 -0.87 -1.12
C PRO A 125 1.18 -0.67 0.17
N ARG A 126 2.34 -0.01 0.08
CA ARG A 126 3.30 0.10 1.20
C ARG A 126 2.69 0.69 2.46
N GLN A 127 1.80 1.67 2.31
CA GLN A 127 1.08 2.28 3.43
C GLN A 127 0.09 1.31 4.08
N VAL A 128 -0.62 0.50 3.27
CA VAL A 128 -1.51 -0.56 3.77
C VAL A 128 -0.70 -1.59 4.53
N PHE A 129 0.43 -2.04 3.96
CA PHE A 129 1.34 -2.98 4.61
C PHE A 129 1.79 -2.48 5.99
N ALA A 130 2.29 -1.24 6.07
CA ALA A 130 2.70 -0.62 7.32
C ALA A 130 1.56 -0.54 8.35
N ASN A 131 0.34 -0.25 7.90
CA ASN A 131 -0.84 -0.21 8.77
C ASN A 131 -1.23 -1.61 9.26
N MET A 132 -1.10 -2.65 8.43
CA MET A 132 -1.32 -4.04 8.85
C MET A 132 -0.34 -4.46 9.96
N LEU A 133 0.94 -4.07 9.85
CA LEU A 133 1.95 -4.35 10.89
C LEU A 133 1.63 -3.69 12.24
N GLY A 134 0.87 -2.60 12.25
CA GLY A 134 0.40 -1.97 13.49
C GLY A 134 -0.64 -2.80 14.25
N TRP A 135 -1.39 -3.64 13.54
CA TRP A 135 -2.51 -4.41 14.06
C TRP A 135 -2.24 -5.90 14.21
N LEU A 136 -1.21 -6.43 13.55
CA LEU A 136 -0.86 -7.85 13.60
C LEU A 136 0.44 -8.08 14.38
N PRO A 137 0.52 -9.11 15.25
CA PRO A 137 1.75 -9.52 15.91
C PRO A 137 2.62 -10.30 14.93
N LEU A 138 3.25 -9.58 14.00
CA LEU A 138 4.17 -10.12 13.00
C LEU A 138 5.59 -9.71 13.32
N THR A 139 6.53 -10.61 13.04
CA THR A 139 7.96 -10.30 13.06
C THR A 139 8.44 -10.21 11.62
N CYS A 140 8.95 -9.05 11.25
CA CYS A 140 9.46 -8.79 9.90
C CYS A 140 10.99 -8.68 9.91
N PRO A 141 11.65 -9.16 8.86
CA PRO A 141 13.08 -8.96 8.68
C PRO A 141 13.36 -7.45 8.59
N LYS A 142 14.39 -6.98 9.30
CA LYS A 142 14.80 -5.58 9.22
C LYS A 142 15.35 -5.34 7.82
N GLN A 143 14.66 -4.53 7.01
CA GLN A 143 15.29 -4.01 5.79
C GLN A 143 16.57 -3.29 6.21
N LYS A 144 17.71 -3.73 5.69
CA LYS A 144 18.95 -2.96 5.75
C LYS A 144 18.69 -1.69 4.94
N SER A 145 18.18 -0.66 5.58
CA SER A 145 18.18 0.68 5.00
C SER A 145 19.65 1.10 4.92
N ASP A 146 20.32 0.79 3.81
CA ASP A 146 21.66 1.31 3.58
C ASP A 146 21.59 2.85 3.64
N PRO A 147 22.27 3.52 4.59
CA PRO A 147 22.21 4.97 4.73
C PRO A 147 22.89 5.73 3.57
N LYS A 148 23.35 5.04 2.53
CA LYS A 148 24.26 5.58 1.51
C LYS A 148 23.61 5.95 0.18
N TYR A 149 22.35 5.62 -0.06
CA TYR A 149 21.66 5.96 -1.32
C TYR A 149 20.63 7.09 -1.15
N SER A 150 21.03 8.18 -0.50
CA SER A 150 20.31 9.47 -0.59
C SER A 150 21.26 10.60 -0.96
N LYS A 151 22.15 10.39 -1.93
CA LYS A 151 22.85 11.50 -2.58
C LYS A 151 23.34 11.12 -3.97
N HIS A 152 23.07 12.02 -4.92
CA HIS A 152 23.56 12.09 -6.29
C HIS A 152 22.86 11.25 -7.35
N ARG A 153 21.73 11.82 -7.81
CA ARG A 153 21.28 11.79 -9.19
C ARG A 153 22.31 12.50 -10.08
N SER A 154 23.20 11.73 -10.71
CA SER A 154 23.79 11.98 -12.04
C SER A 154 25.07 11.14 -12.19
N ASP A 155 24.95 9.89 -12.64
CA ASP A 155 25.94 9.26 -13.54
C ASP A 155 25.43 7.85 -13.95
N PRO A 156 25.25 7.58 -15.26
CA PRO A 156 24.92 6.26 -15.76
C PRO A 156 26.22 5.55 -16.18
N LYS A 157 26.82 4.77 -15.29
CA LYS A 157 27.80 3.74 -15.68
C LYS A 157 28.08 2.77 -14.53
N ASN A 158 27.71 1.51 -14.78
CA ASN A 158 28.24 0.29 -14.18
C ASN A 158 28.22 0.23 -12.64
N SER A 159 27.07 -0.12 -12.08
CA SER A 159 26.98 -0.72 -10.75
C SER A 159 26.45 -2.15 -10.93
N GLU A 160 27.35 -3.11 -11.02
CA GLU A 160 27.04 -4.53 -10.79
C GLU A 160 26.48 -4.64 -9.36
N LEU A 161 25.17 -4.85 -9.25
CA LEU A 161 24.52 -5.15 -7.98
C LEU A 161 24.93 -6.57 -7.55
N PRO A 162 25.24 -6.81 -6.27
CA PRO A 162 25.33 -8.17 -5.76
C PRO A 162 23.92 -8.79 -5.71
N GLU A 163 23.63 -9.68 -6.66
CA GLU A 163 22.37 -10.43 -6.83
C GLU A 163 22.16 -11.55 -5.77
N THR A 164 22.30 -11.25 -4.47
CA THR A 164 22.19 -12.31 -3.44
C THR A 164 21.25 -12.02 -2.28
N SER A 165 20.37 -11.03 -2.36
CA SER A 165 19.21 -10.98 -1.45
C SER A 165 18.05 -11.77 -2.08
N HIS A 166 17.87 -13.01 -1.61
CA HIS A 166 16.68 -13.78 -1.97
C HIS A 166 15.42 -12.96 -1.60
N PRO A 167 14.46 -12.76 -2.53
CA PRO A 167 13.27 -11.94 -2.25
C PRO A 167 12.39 -12.50 -1.11
N GLN A 168 12.61 -13.76 -0.71
CA GLN A 168 11.97 -14.44 0.41
C GLN A 168 12.50 -14.00 1.79
N GLU A 169 13.69 -13.37 1.84
CA GLU A 169 14.25 -12.77 3.07
C GLU A 169 13.49 -11.53 3.53
N ASN A 170 12.42 -11.12 2.82
CA ASN A 170 11.61 -9.95 3.12
C ASN A 170 10.20 -10.26 3.65
N LEU A 171 9.81 -11.54 3.76
CA LEU A 171 8.49 -11.93 4.28
C LEU A 171 8.44 -11.87 5.81
N CYS A 172 7.31 -11.42 6.35
CA CYS A 172 7.06 -11.46 7.78
C CYS A 172 6.53 -12.82 8.22
N TRP A 173 6.88 -13.23 9.44
CA TRP A 173 6.37 -14.45 10.07
C TRP A 173 5.52 -14.15 11.29
N LEU A 174 4.67 -15.10 11.66
CA LEU A 174 3.80 -14.99 12.83
C LEU A 174 4.65 -14.94 14.11
N SER A 175 4.29 -14.07 15.06
CA SER A 175 4.94 -14.06 16.39
C SER A 175 4.71 -15.37 17.14
N GLU A 176 5.59 -15.69 18.08
CA GLU A 176 5.45 -16.85 18.98
C GLU A 176 4.16 -16.79 19.81
N ASP A 177 3.65 -15.58 20.08
CA ASP A 177 2.41 -15.34 20.83
C ASP A 177 1.12 -15.59 20.00
N TRP A 178 1.23 -15.98 18.73
CA TRP A 178 0.09 -16.18 17.85
C TRP A 178 -0.74 -17.41 18.28
N LYS A 179 -2.03 -17.23 18.55
CA LYS A 179 -2.95 -18.35 18.82
C LYS A 179 -3.22 -19.12 17.52
N LYS A 180 -2.82 -20.40 17.47
CA LYS A 180 -2.82 -21.21 16.24
C LYS A 180 -4.17 -21.37 15.54
N ASP A 181 -5.28 -21.36 16.28
CA ASP A 181 -6.60 -21.68 15.72
C ASP A 181 -7.45 -20.45 15.42
N ALA A 182 -6.84 -19.26 15.35
CA ALA A 182 -7.61 -18.02 15.28
C ALA A 182 -6.94 -16.99 14.38
N PHE A 183 -7.47 -16.78 13.17
CA PHE A 183 -6.93 -15.81 12.22
C PHE A 183 -7.88 -14.62 12.05
N PRO A 184 -7.35 -13.39 11.92
CA PRO A 184 -8.18 -12.26 11.59
C PRO A 184 -8.57 -12.30 10.11
N THR A 185 -9.65 -11.61 9.78
CA THR A 185 -10.13 -11.48 8.41
C THR A 185 -9.73 -10.15 7.80
N PHE A 186 -9.21 -10.20 6.58
CA PHE A 186 -9.07 -9.04 5.70
C PHE A 186 -10.37 -8.85 4.92
N GLU A 187 -11.03 -7.72 5.10
CA GLU A 187 -12.28 -7.39 4.41
C GLU A 187 -12.04 -6.33 3.35
N PHE A 188 -12.74 -6.39 2.22
CA PHE A 188 -12.74 -5.37 1.18
C PHE A 188 -14.02 -5.46 0.33
N SER A 189 -14.35 -4.41 -0.42
CA SER A 189 -15.42 -4.43 -1.43
C SER A 189 -14.82 -4.27 -2.82
N VAL A 190 -15.44 -4.86 -3.84
CA VAL A 190 -15.05 -4.69 -5.26
C VAL A 190 -15.95 -3.72 -6.02
N ASN A 191 -17.03 -3.25 -5.37
CA ASN A 191 -17.93 -2.25 -5.91
C ASN A 191 -18.29 -1.20 -4.83
N GLY A 192 -18.73 -0.02 -5.26
CA GLY A 192 -19.16 1.04 -4.34
C GLY A 192 -20.41 0.71 -3.50
N ASN A 193 -21.14 -0.37 -3.83
CA ASN A 193 -22.48 -0.67 -3.32
C ASN A 193 -22.58 -1.92 -2.40
N GLN A 194 -21.62 -2.10 -1.48
CA GLN A 194 -21.86 -2.66 -0.14
C GLN A 194 -21.82 -4.18 0.11
N ARG A 195 -21.28 -5.04 -0.77
CA ARG A 195 -20.99 -6.44 -0.38
C ARG A 195 -19.51 -6.62 -0.07
N ARG A 196 -19.18 -6.65 1.23
CA ARG A 196 -17.83 -6.96 1.70
C ARG A 196 -17.50 -8.42 1.45
N ILE A 197 -16.39 -8.62 0.76
CA ILE A 197 -15.70 -9.89 0.60
C ILE A 197 -14.71 -10.02 1.76
N ARG A 198 -14.56 -11.24 2.26
CA ARG A 198 -13.64 -11.54 3.35
C ARG A 198 -12.64 -12.59 2.92
N LEU A 199 -11.39 -12.39 3.31
CA LEU A 199 -10.28 -13.31 3.14
C LEU A 199 -9.72 -13.63 4.53
N SER A 200 -9.69 -14.91 4.91
CA SER A 200 -9.03 -15.31 6.15
C SER A 200 -7.52 -15.18 5.98
N LEU A 201 -6.81 -14.55 6.92
CA LEU A 201 -5.35 -14.53 6.84
C LEU A 201 -4.73 -15.93 6.94
N GLU A 202 -5.45 -16.91 7.46
CA GLU A 202 -5.04 -18.32 7.47
C GLU A 202 -4.68 -18.83 6.07
N GLN A 203 -5.48 -18.46 5.06
CA GLN A 203 -5.26 -18.86 3.66
C GLN A 203 -3.99 -18.27 3.07
N LEU A 204 -3.43 -17.24 3.70
CA LEU A 204 -2.17 -16.61 3.32
C LEU A 204 -0.99 -17.11 4.14
N VAL A 205 -1.18 -18.04 5.07
CA VAL A 205 -0.11 -18.59 5.90
C VAL A 205 0.45 -19.86 5.26
N PHE A 206 1.78 -19.96 5.21
CA PHE A 206 2.46 -21.18 4.81
C PHE A 206 3.62 -21.48 5.74
N ARG A 207 3.90 -22.77 5.93
CA ARG A 207 4.98 -23.24 6.81
C ARG A 207 6.24 -23.53 6.02
N ARG A 208 7.37 -22.99 6.47
CA ARG A 208 8.71 -23.26 5.92
C ARG A 208 9.75 -23.25 7.03
N ASP A 209 10.68 -24.20 7.01
CA ASP A 209 11.78 -24.28 8.00
C ASP A 209 11.28 -24.25 9.46
N GLY A 210 10.11 -24.86 9.71
CA GLY A 210 9.48 -24.91 11.02
C GLY A 210 8.78 -23.63 11.49
N ARG A 211 8.76 -22.57 10.67
CA ARG A 211 8.11 -21.28 10.95
C ARG A 211 6.91 -21.04 10.03
N ASP A 212 5.92 -20.31 10.55
CA ASP A 212 4.70 -19.96 9.83
C ASP A 212 4.85 -18.52 9.30
N TYR A 213 4.87 -18.37 7.97
CA TYR A 213 5.06 -17.11 7.26
C TYR A 213 3.72 -16.58 6.75
N LEU A 214 3.51 -15.26 6.84
CA LEU A 214 2.37 -14.60 6.22
C LEU A 214 2.76 -14.13 4.82
N CYS A 215 2.11 -14.68 3.80
CA CYS A 215 2.34 -14.37 2.38
C CYS A 215 1.69 -13.03 1.98
N VAL A 216 2.17 -11.94 2.59
CA VAL A 216 1.79 -10.57 2.25
C VAL A 216 3.04 -9.78 1.91
N LEU A 217 3.06 -9.14 0.74
CA LEU A 217 4.21 -8.39 0.24
C LEU A 217 4.04 -6.88 0.42
N ASN A 218 5.14 -6.22 0.76
CA ASN A 218 5.21 -4.77 0.93
C ASN A 218 5.43 -4.07 -0.41
N GLY A 219 4.37 -3.53 -0.99
CA GLY A 219 4.39 -2.93 -2.32
C GLY A 219 3.89 -3.89 -3.39
N SER A 220 3.49 -3.33 -4.53
CA SER A 220 2.88 -4.06 -5.63
C SER A 220 3.88 -4.50 -6.70
N ASP A 221 5.18 -4.44 -6.40
CA ASP A 221 6.28 -4.65 -7.36
C ASP A 221 6.54 -6.14 -7.62
N VAL A 222 5.45 -6.91 -7.75
CA VAL A 222 5.48 -8.38 -7.73
C VAL A 222 5.60 -8.96 -9.14
N ASN A 223 5.81 -8.17 -10.20
CA ASN A 223 6.45 -8.63 -11.45
C ASN A 223 6.48 -7.62 -12.59
N GLU A 224 5.90 -6.42 -12.47
CA GLU A 224 5.98 -5.41 -13.51
C GLU A 224 5.51 -4.09 -12.92
N ARG A 225 6.07 -2.98 -13.40
CA ARG A 225 5.41 -1.68 -13.24
C ARG A 225 4.02 -1.84 -13.83
N LEU A 226 3.00 -1.88 -12.97
CA LEU A 226 1.64 -1.63 -13.39
C LEU A 226 1.69 -0.28 -14.12
N ASP A 227 1.66 -0.29 -15.45
CA ASP A 227 1.59 0.89 -16.33
C ASP A 227 0.19 1.53 -16.21
N HIS A 228 -0.25 1.71 -14.97
CA HIS A 228 -1.40 2.50 -14.59
C HIS A 228 -0.92 3.93 -14.34
N PRO A 229 -1.73 4.96 -14.63
CA PRO A 229 -1.43 6.35 -14.23
C PRO A 229 -1.27 6.56 -12.70
N LEU A 230 -1.39 5.51 -11.88
CA LEU A 230 -1.21 5.53 -10.42
C LEU A 230 0.06 4.81 -9.93
N GLY A 231 0.88 4.22 -10.81
CA GLY A 231 2.15 3.58 -10.43
C GLY A 231 2.01 2.42 -9.43
N GLU A 232 3.12 2.08 -8.74
CA GLU A 232 3.40 0.97 -7.78
C GLU A 232 2.48 0.91 -6.53
N HIS A 233 1.19 1.22 -6.66
CA HIS A 233 0.28 1.52 -5.54
C HIS A 233 -1.01 0.70 -5.56
N GLY A 234 -1.01 -0.44 -6.26
CA GLY A 234 -2.17 -1.33 -6.35
C GLY A 234 -2.10 -2.57 -5.46
N PHE A 235 -3.21 -3.28 -5.35
CA PHE A 235 -3.25 -4.62 -4.76
C PHE A 235 -2.98 -5.68 -5.84
N VAL A 236 -2.28 -6.75 -5.49
CA VAL A 236 -2.14 -7.92 -6.37
C VAL A 236 -2.66 -9.13 -5.60
N LEU A 237 -3.80 -9.65 -6.03
CA LEU A 237 -4.36 -10.90 -5.50
C LEU A 237 -3.61 -12.07 -6.14
N GLY A 238 -2.60 -12.58 -5.43
CA GLY A 238 -1.86 -13.78 -5.81
C GLY A 238 -2.63 -15.07 -5.61
N SER A 239 -2.10 -16.18 -6.14
CA SER A 239 -2.72 -17.49 -6.12
C SER A 239 -3.16 -17.96 -4.73
N MET A 240 -2.41 -17.66 -3.66
CA MET A 240 -2.84 -17.98 -2.29
C MET A 240 -4.09 -17.21 -1.86
N ALA A 241 -4.23 -15.94 -2.26
CA ALA A 241 -5.45 -15.17 -1.99
C ALA A 241 -6.60 -15.64 -2.88
N LEU A 242 -6.32 -15.95 -4.15
CA LEU A 242 -7.31 -16.39 -5.13
C LEU A 242 -7.88 -17.78 -4.82
N GLN A 243 -7.15 -18.64 -4.10
CA GLN A 243 -7.64 -19.95 -3.64
C GLN A 243 -8.88 -19.85 -2.72
N ALA A 244 -9.15 -18.67 -2.13
CA ALA A 244 -10.34 -18.44 -1.32
C ALA A 244 -11.60 -18.16 -2.15
N PHE A 245 -11.45 -17.97 -3.47
CA PHE A 245 -12.51 -17.48 -4.34
C PHE A 245 -12.63 -18.33 -5.61
N TYR A 246 -13.86 -18.46 -6.10
CA TYR A 246 -14.09 -18.63 -7.52
C TYR A 246 -13.99 -17.25 -8.19
N VAL A 247 -13.11 -17.14 -9.17
CA VAL A 247 -12.83 -15.88 -9.87
C VAL A 247 -13.47 -15.93 -11.24
N ALA A 248 -14.28 -14.93 -11.56
CA ALA A 248 -14.90 -14.79 -12.88
C ALA A 248 -14.43 -13.50 -13.53
N VAL A 249 -14.25 -13.53 -14.84
CA VAL A 249 -13.89 -12.36 -15.65
C VAL A 249 -14.90 -12.25 -16.77
N ASN A 250 -15.63 -11.14 -16.79
CA ASN A 250 -16.49 -10.78 -17.91
C ASN A 250 -15.65 -9.92 -18.87
N ALA A 251 -15.08 -10.57 -19.88
CA ALA A 251 -14.19 -9.90 -20.84
C ALA A 251 -14.94 -8.86 -21.68
N THR A 252 -16.24 -9.06 -21.94
CA THR A 252 -17.06 -8.12 -22.74
C THR A 252 -17.38 -6.83 -21.98
N GLN A 253 -17.64 -6.91 -20.68
CA GLN A 253 -18.01 -5.75 -19.85
C GLN A 253 -16.82 -5.15 -19.10
N GLY A 254 -15.68 -5.86 -19.06
CA GLY A 254 -14.52 -5.46 -18.28
C GLY A 254 -14.84 -5.49 -16.78
N GLU A 255 -15.43 -6.58 -16.30
CA GLU A 255 -15.77 -6.76 -14.88
C GLU A 255 -15.06 -7.98 -14.33
N VAL A 256 -14.65 -7.91 -13.06
CA VAL A 256 -14.07 -9.03 -12.33
C VAL A 256 -15.03 -9.40 -11.21
N GLY A 257 -15.41 -10.66 -11.18
CA GLY A 257 -16.29 -11.25 -10.20
C GLY A 257 -15.50 -12.10 -9.20
N LEU A 258 -15.82 -11.95 -7.92
CA LEU A 258 -15.31 -12.82 -6.87
C LEU A 258 -16.48 -13.48 -6.14
N ALA A 259 -16.47 -14.81 -6.05
CA ALA A 259 -17.40 -15.59 -5.24
C ALA A 259 -16.61 -16.31 -4.14
N PRO A 260 -16.84 -16.02 -2.85
CA PRO A 260 -16.24 -16.77 -1.75
C PRO A 260 -16.63 -18.25 -1.82
N LEU A 261 -15.64 -19.14 -1.73
CA LEU A 261 -15.89 -20.59 -1.71
C LEU A 261 -16.51 -21.02 -0.38
N GLU A 262 -16.11 -20.36 0.71
CA GLU A 262 -16.61 -20.61 2.06
C GLU A 262 -17.04 -19.30 2.73
N ALA A 263 -18.06 -19.41 3.58
CA ALA A 263 -18.52 -18.27 4.38
C ALA A 263 -17.54 -18.02 5.53
N VAL A 264 -16.63 -17.05 5.34
CA VAL A 264 -15.69 -16.64 6.39
C VAL A 264 -16.37 -15.63 7.33
N PRO A 265 -16.50 -15.90 8.64
CA PRO A 265 -17.04 -14.93 9.60
C PRO A 265 -16.04 -13.80 9.87
N GLU A 266 -16.53 -12.62 10.27
CA GLU A 266 -15.63 -11.55 10.74
C GLU A 266 -14.86 -12.03 11.98
N SER A 267 -13.54 -11.97 11.93
CA SER A 267 -12.67 -12.34 13.04
C SER A 267 -11.65 -11.25 13.32
N ARG A 268 -11.52 -10.92 14.60
CA ARG A 268 -10.50 -10.01 15.15
C ARG A 268 -9.50 -10.76 16.03
N ALA A 269 -9.40 -12.07 15.84
CA ALA A 269 -8.47 -12.90 16.57
C ALA A 269 -7.01 -12.48 16.31
N ASN A 270 -6.16 -12.63 17.33
CA ASN A 270 -4.74 -12.27 17.29
C ASN A 270 -4.44 -10.82 16.90
N CYS A 271 -5.45 -9.94 16.83
CA CYS A 271 -5.23 -8.52 16.62
C CYS A 271 -4.60 -7.88 17.86
N LEU A 272 -3.62 -7.02 17.65
CA LEU A 272 -3.00 -6.25 18.72
C LEU A 272 -4.03 -5.28 19.34
N PRO A 273 -4.00 -5.11 20.67
CA PRO A 273 -4.85 -4.13 21.32
C PRO A 273 -4.45 -2.71 20.87
N ARG A 274 -5.42 -1.80 20.96
CA ARG A 274 -5.21 -0.37 20.72
C ARG A 274 -4.10 0.17 21.63
N ARG A 275 -3.07 0.80 21.04
CA ARG A 275 -2.00 1.45 21.81
C ARG A 275 -2.55 2.62 22.63
N ARG A 276 -2.01 2.77 23.84
CA ARG A 276 -2.28 3.92 24.73
C ARG A 276 -1.20 4.97 24.49
N CYS A 277 -1.61 6.18 24.11
CA CYS A 277 -0.68 7.29 23.86
C CYS A 277 -0.48 8.13 25.12
N PHE A 278 0.68 8.78 25.19
CA PHE A 278 0.94 9.74 26.25
C PHE A 278 0.10 11.03 26.03
N PRO A 279 -0.16 11.80 27.11
CA PRO A 279 -0.74 13.13 26.97
C PRO A 279 0.06 13.97 25.96
N GLY A 280 -0.62 14.72 25.09
CA GLY A 280 0.01 15.52 24.03
C GLY A 280 0.18 14.80 22.68
N GLN A 281 0.22 13.46 22.67
CA GLN A 281 0.26 12.68 21.44
C GLN A 281 -1.15 12.45 20.86
N THR A 282 -1.23 12.34 19.54
CA THR A 282 -2.48 11.98 18.84
C THR A 282 -2.44 10.50 18.44
N TYR A 283 -3.45 9.73 18.85
CA TYR A 283 -3.59 8.35 18.43
C TYR A 283 -4.05 8.25 16.98
N HIS A 284 -3.27 7.55 16.15
CA HIS A 284 -3.62 7.29 14.77
C HIS A 284 -4.19 5.87 14.63
N VAL A 285 -5.51 5.79 14.41
CA VAL A 285 -6.27 4.53 14.40
C VAL A 285 -5.74 3.57 13.34
N THR A 286 -5.54 4.03 12.12
CA THR A 286 -5.18 3.18 10.97
C THR A 286 -3.89 2.39 11.19
N SER A 287 -2.88 3.02 11.78
CA SER A 287 -1.55 2.43 11.97
C SER A 287 -1.34 1.87 13.38
N ASN A 288 -2.33 1.98 14.28
CA ASN A 288 -2.20 1.67 15.70
C ASN A 288 -0.95 2.32 16.35
N THR A 289 -0.59 3.54 15.94
CA THR A 289 0.59 4.27 16.44
C THR A 289 0.20 5.60 17.08
N CYS A 290 1.00 6.02 18.05
CA CYS A 290 0.94 7.37 18.60
C CYS A 290 1.81 8.29 17.76
N ARG A 291 1.26 9.43 17.33
CA ARG A 291 2.01 10.46 16.60
C ARG A 291 2.26 11.64 17.51
N GLU A 292 3.48 12.14 17.47
CA GLU A 292 3.84 13.42 18.07
C GLU A 292 3.06 14.56 17.40
N PRO A 293 2.75 15.64 18.13
CA PRO A 293 2.21 16.83 17.51
C PRO A 293 3.23 17.41 16.52
N ASN A 294 2.72 17.92 15.39
CA ASN A 294 3.58 18.52 14.37
C ASN A 294 4.02 19.93 14.82
N CYS A 295 5.09 20.00 15.61
CA CYS A 295 5.64 21.27 16.08
C CYS A 295 6.29 22.07 14.94
N ASP A 296 6.77 21.41 13.89
CA ASP A 296 7.38 22.06 12.73
C ASP A 296 6.36 22.80 11.85
N ALA A 297 5.06 22.55 12.04
CA ALA A 297 4.01 23.33 11.40
C ALA A 297 3.98 24.80 11.85
N TYR A 298 4.61 25.12 12.99
CA TYR A 298 4.64 26.46 13.57
C TYR A 298 6.09 26.95 13.71
N TYR A 299 6.35 28.17 13.22
CA TYR A 299 7.65 28.80 13.39
C TYR A 299 8.01 28.92 14.87
N PHE A 300 9.27 28.59 15.18
CA PHE A 300 9.85 28.67 16.52
C PHE A 300 9.13 27.82 17.58
N MET A 301 8.48 26.73 17.19
CA MET A 301 8.04 25.71 18.14
C MET A 301 9.03 24.54 18.13
N THR A 302 9.29 23.95 19.29
CA THR A 302 10.06 22.72 19.45
C THR A 302 9.27 21.70 20.26
N LEU A 303 9.44 20.42 19.93
CA LEU A 303 8.81 19.33 20.68
C LEU A 303 9.50 19.18 22.04
N ASN A 304 8.73 19.21 23.12
CA ASN A 304 9.21 18.80 24.43
C ASN A 304 9.07 17.28 24.58
N GLU A 305 10.17 16.55 24.44
CA GLU A 305 10.19 15.07 24.50
C GLU A 305 9.60 14.48 25.78
N ARG A 306 9.62 15.21 26.91
CA ARG A 306 9.09 14.69 28.19
C ARG A 306 7.58 14.81 28.31
N LYS A 307 7.00 15.83 27.67
CA LYS A 307 5.56 16.15 27.79
C LYS A 307 4.80 15.90 26.50
N HIS A 308 5.49 15.61 25.39
CA HIS A 308 4.92 15.49 24.06
C HIS A 308 4.05 16.71 23.66
N GLU A 309 4.50 17.90 24.05
CA GLU A 309 3.84 19.18 23.80
C GLU A 309 4.78 20.10 23.01
N CYS A 310 4.23 20.88 22.07
CA CYS A 310 5.00 21.92 21.40
C CYS A 310 5.19 23.12 22.32
N ARG A 311 6.44 23.56 22.47
CA ARG A 311 6.81 24.75 23.24
C ARG A 311 7.54 25.74 22.37
N THR A 312 7.38 27.02 22.69
CA THR A 312 8.14 28.07 22.00
C THR A 312 9.62 27.89 22.27
N HIS A 313 10.40 27.86 21.20
CA HIS A 313 11.85 27.77 21.25
C HIS A 313 12.39 28.99 22.01
N PRO A 314 13.33 28.82 22.96
CA PRO A 314 13.90 29.93 23.72
C PRO A 314 14.42 31.10 22.86
N ILE A 315 14.96 30.79 21.67
CA ILE A 315 15.46 31.78 20.70
C ILE A 315 14.34 32.72 20.25
N ALA A 316 13.11 32.24 20.02
CA ALA A 316 12.00 33.11 19.64
C ALA A 316 11.68 34.13 20.73
N ILE A 317 11.72 33.69 22.00
CA ILE A 317 11.49 34.57 23.15
C ILE A 317 12.57 35.65 23.19
N VAL A 318 13.84 35.28 23.00
CA VAL A 318 14.96 36.23 22.96
C VAL A 318 14.84 37.20 21.78
N LEU A 319 14.52 36.71 20.57
CA LEU A 319 14.35 37.54 19.39
C LEU A 319 13.18 38.52 19.55
N PHE A 320 12.05 38.07 20.09
CA PHE A 320 10.91 38.92 20.37
C PHE A 320 11.29 40.08 21.30
N TRP A 321 11.95 39.79 22.42
CA TRP A 321 12.40 40.82 23.35
C TRP A 321 13.48 41.73 22.78
N ALA A 322 14.37 41.21 21.94
CA ALA A 322 15.37 42.01 21.24
C ALA A 322 14.73 43.01 20.27
N ILE A 323 13.69 42.59 19.53
CA ILE A 323 12.92 43.46 18.64
C ILE A 323 12.19 44.54 19.45
N VAL A 324 11.52 44.16 20.54
CA VAL A 324 10.84 45.12 21.43
C VAL A 324 11.82 46.15 21.99
N ALA A 325 12.99 45.71 22.48
CA ALA A 325 14.03 46.59 22.99
C ALA A 325 14.59 47.54 21.91
N TYR A 326 14.78 47.04 20.68
CA TYR A 326 15.21 47.84 19.54
C TYR A 326 14.21 48.96 19.22
N TYR A 327 12.91 48.66 19.17
CA TYR A 327 11.88 49.68 18.93
C TYR A 327 11.83 50.73 20.03
N ILE A 328 11.92 50.31 21.30
CA ILE A 328 11.98 51.25 22.44
C ILE A 328 13.20 52.17 22.33
N PHE A 329 14.37 51.61 22.00
CA PHE A 329 15.59 52.41 21.85
C PHE A 329 15.50 53.37 20.66
N SER A 330 14.93 52.94 19.55
CA SER A 330 14.69 53.79 18.37
C SER A 330 13.77 54.98 18.70
N GLU A 331 12.64 54.72 19.38
CA GLU A 331 11.71 55.77 19.82
C GLU A 331 12.36 56.75 20.79
N PHE A 332 13.13 56.25 21.76
CA PHE A 332 13.83 57.09 22.72
C PHE A 332 14.89 57.97 22.03
N ASN A 333 15.63 57.42 21.07
CA ASN A 333 16.61 58.17 20.31
C ASN A 333 15.96 59.25 19.44
N GLN A 334 14.85 58.91 18.77
CA GLN A 334 14.08 59.87 17.99
C GLN A 334 13.54 61.00 18.88
N PHE A 335 12.91 60.67 20.00
CA PHE A 335 12.43 61.66 20.98
C PHE A 335 13.55 62.57 21.46
N TYR A 336 14.72 62.00 21.83
CA TYR A 336 15.87 62.76 22.28
C TYR A 336 16.37 63.75 21.21
N HIS A 337 16.51 63.30 19.96
CA HIS A 337 16.91 64.15 18.84
C HIS A 337 15.89 65.27 18.56
N THR A 338 14.59 64.97 18.54
CA THR A 338 13.55 65.98 18.31
C THR A 338 13.54 67.03 19.42
N ASN A 339 13.67 66.62 20.68
CA ASN A 339 13.63 67.54 21.82
C ASN A 339 14.91 68.40 21.90
N LYS A 340 16.08 67.83 21.56
CA LYS A 340 17.34 68.57 21.44
C LYS A 340 17.24 69.64 20.33
N ASN A 341 16.72 69.28 19.16
CA ASN A 341 16.55 70.22 18.06
C ASN A 341 15.54 71.33 18.40
N ARG A 342 14.46 71.01 19.12
CA ARG A 342 13.50 72.01 19.62
C ARG A 342 14.14 73.02 20.57
N LYS A 343 15.01 72.57 21.49
CA LYS A 343 15.74 73.48 22.39
C LYS A 343 16.68 74.41 21.62
N LEU A 344 17.38 73.91 20.60
CA LEU A 344 18.26 74.73 19.76
C LEU A 344 17.48 75.78 18.96
N LEU A 345 16.31 75.43 18.41
CA LEU A 345 15.44 76.39 17.72
C LEU A 345 14.93 77.49 18.66
N LEU A 346 14.50 77.13 19.88
CA LEU A 346 14.06 78.12 20.88
C LEU A 346 15.18 79.08 21.30
N GLN A 347 16.43 78.62 21.33
CA GLN A 347 17.58 79.50 21.58
C GLN A 347 17.85 80.45 20.43
N HIS A 348 17.62 80.02 19.18
CA HIS A 348 17.88 80.86 18.01
C HIS A 348 16.84 81.97 17.82
N PHE A 349 15.59 81.76 18.25
CA PHE A 349 14.52 82.77 18.23
C PHE A 349 14.50 83.70 19.45
N ALA A 350 15.30 83.43 20.48
CA ALA A 350 15.41 84.26 21.69
C ALA A 350 16.56 85.29 21.64
N GLN A 351 17.35 85.29 20.56
CA GLN A 351 18.29 86.34 20.19
C GLN A 351 17.65 87.21 19.10
#